data_AF-A0A950SPQ4-F1
#
_entry.id   AF-A0A950SPQ4-F1
#
_cell.length_a   1.000
_cell.length_b   1.000
_cell.length_c   1.000
_cell.angle_alpha   90.00
_cell.angle_beta   90.00
_cell.angle_gamma   90.00
#
_symmetry.space_group_name_H-M   'P 1'
#
loop_
_entity.id
_entity.type
_entity.pdbx_description
1 polymer ?
#
loop_
_entity_poly.entity_id
_entity_poly.type
_entity_poly.pdbx_seq_one_letter_code
_entity_poly.pdbx_strand_id
1 'polypeptide(L)'
;MRQAARVSVAAVLAALVAASPAVGRAGGGSSGFGGGGRGGGGFGGGGLGGRGHFIFIPVGGGGGLLLFVLVMVIIFLVLPRMLRWWRGQQAAGVAAGRRVAQRQRRVELAAAEAAEDDAAFAPEHVRAQARRLYLDIQAAWDAGDRARLRQLVAPELLAEWERRLEDFERKGWRNRVQPLGQPSVDYVGLSHRGDKRADRVVVRIEARLRDYVEDAYGQRVRRVDTAGDVSHVREFWTLAKRDGHWILQSIEQGAEGTHQLTDRIVATPWGDEQAMHDEALVEGAVQEAVPEGTRLAEVADLDFAGDARAAALDLSLADGRFAPDVLEVAARRAVAAWVDAVDGDDGPLLAVARPDAARELLHPGDPSRRTRLVVRGLQLRRITIVSLDAASEPATMTIDVELSGRRYLEDRNTAAVVAGSQSRQTTFTERWTLGLDGAVDQPWQIVAVGTPATRR
;
A
#
# COMPACT_ATOMS: atom_id res chain seq x y z
N MET A 1 -28.99 -39.09 -24.61
CA MET A 1 -28.48 -39.70 -23.35
C MET A 1 -26.97 -39.85 -23.53
N ARG A 2 -26.17 -38.86 -23.09
CA ARG A 2 -25.52 -38.72 -21.76
C ARG A 2 -24.18 -39.49 -21.69
N GLN A 3 -23.11 -38.74 -21.37
CA GLN A 3 -21.72 -39.15 -21.04
C GLN A 3 -20.86 -39.53 -22.28
N ALA A 4 -19.66 -39.01 -22.55
CA ALA A 4 -18.67 -38.38 -21.68
C ALA A 4 -17.86 -37.31 -22.47
N ALA A 5 -18.16 -36.04 -22.21
CA ALA A 5 -17.28 -34.91 -22.51
C ALA A 5 -16.66 -34.45 -21.18
N ARG A 6 -15.66 -35.20 -20.70
CA ARG A 6 -14.82 -34.83 -19.54
C ARG A 6 -13.42 -35.41 -19.76
N VAL A 7 -12.40 -34.68 -19.32
CA VAL A 7 -10.95 -34.96 -19.40
C VAL A 7 -10.36 -34.55 -20.77
N SER A 8 -9.95 -33.30 -21.03
CA SER A 8 -8.71 -32.72 -20.50
C SER A 8 -8.60 -31.21 -20.84
N VAL A 9 -9.45 -30.36 -20.23
CA VAL A 9 -9.26 -28.89 -20.22
C VAL A 9 -8.67 -28.41 -18.88
N ALA A 10 -8.40 -29.35 -17.96
CA ALA A 10 -8.00 -29.10 -16.57
C ALA A 10 -6.49 -28.80 -16.35
N ALA A 11 -5.78 -28.24 -17.33
CA ALA A 11 -4.39 -27.80 -17.16
C ALA A 11 -4.14 -26.32 -17.52
N VAL A 12 -5.21 -25.55 -17.77
CA VAL A 12 -5.12 -24.11 -18.09
C VAL A 12 -5.46 -23.20 -16.89
N LEU A 13 -5.86 -23.74 -15.74
CA LEU A 13 -6.27 -22.92 -14.58
C LEU A 13 -5.64 -23.40 -13.26
N ALA A 14 -4.37 -23.81 -13.30
CA ALA A 14 -3.57 -23.92 -12.08
C ALA A 14 -3.03 -22.52 -11.72
N ALA A 15 -3.85 -21.80 -10.96
CA ALA A 15 -3.45 -20.81 -9.97
C ALA A 15 -2.53 -19.67 -10.47
N LEU A 16 -3.15 -18.65 -11.07
CA LEU A 16 -2.74 -17.24 -10.88
C LEU A 16 -3.09 -16.81 -9.43
N VAL A 17 -2.58 -17.55 -8.45
CA VAL A 17 -2.49 -17.06 -7.08
C VAL A 17 -1.28 -16.15 -7.11
N ALA A 18 -1.53 -14.85 -7.20
CA ALA A 18 -0.58 -13.88 -6.69
C ALA A 18 -0.50 -14.16 -5.18
N ALA A 19 0.38 -15.10 -4.81
CA ALA A 19 0.76 -15.28 -3.43
C ALA A 19 1.33 -13.94 -2.99
N SER A 20 0.61 -13.26 -2.08
CA SER A 20 1.23 -12.23 -1.27
C SER A 20 2.48 -12.86 -0.67
N PRO A 21 3.67 -12.26 -0.83
CA PRO A 21 4.84 -12.78 -0.17
C PRO A 21 4.61 -12.58 1.34
N ALA A 22 4.07 -13.59 2.00
CA ALA A 22 4.05 -13.68 3.44
C ALA A 22 5.50 -13.90 3.87
N VAL A 23 6.25 -12.80 3.95
CA VAL A 23 7.62 -12.81 4.45
C VAL A 23 7.52 -12.64 5.96
N GLY A 24 7.93 -13.65 6.72
CA GLY A 24 8.12 -13.57 8.17
C GLY A 24 9.39 -12.81 8.53
N ARG A 25 9.61 -11.66 7.90
CA ARG A 25 10.61 -10.66 8.31
C ARG A 25 10.05 -9.81 9.45
N ALA A 26 10.83 -8.86 9.99
CA ALA A 26 10.29 -7.89 10.93
C ALA A 26 9.00 -7.23 10.40
N GLY A 27 7.93 -7.29 11.20
CA GLY A 27 6.60 -6.85 10.83
C GLY A 27 5.77 -7.84 10.01
N GLY A 28 6.29 -9.01 9.63
CA GLY A 28 5.54 -10.06 8.94
C GLY A 28 4.53 -10.75 9.86
N GLY A 29 3.38 -11.14 9.30
CA GLY A 29 2.36 -11.89 10.04
C GLY A 29 2.44 -13.40 9.81
N SER A 30 1.61 -14.16 10.54
CA SER A 30 1.63 -15.61 10.59
C SER A 30 0.88 -16.32 9.44
N SER A 31 0.16 -15.58 8.59
CA SER A 31 -0.79 -16.13 7.59
C SER A 31 -0.18 -17.01 6.49
N GLY A 32 1.14 -16.94 6.26
CA GLY A 32 1.85 -17.78 5.31
C GLY A 32 2.36 -19.13 5.85
N PHE A 33 2.16 -19.39 7.14
CA PHE A 33 2.73 -20.55 7.84
C PHE A 33 1.64 -21.56 8.24
N GLY A 34 1.86 -22.83 7.90
CA GLY A 34 0.88 -23.89 8.12
C GLY A 34 1.10 -24.65 9.43
N GLY A 35 0.16 -24.56 10.37
CA GLY A 35 0.07 -25.45 11.53
C GLY A 35 -0.57 -26.78 11.17
N GLY A 36 0.23 -27.77 10.77
CA GLY A 36 -0.25 -29.11 10.47
C GLY A 36 -0.54 -29.91 11.74
N GLY A 37 -1.81 -30.06 12.10
CA GLY A 37 -2.26 -31.15 12.98
C GLY A 37 -1.86 -32.50 12.38
N ARG A 38 -1.34 -33.40 13.23
CA ARG A 38 -1.01 -34.78 12.86
C ARG A 38 -2.26 -35.49 12.32
N GLY A 39 -2.26 -35.77 11.02
CA GLY A 39 -3.20 -36.66 10.36
C GLY A 39 -2.46 -37.41 9.25
N GLY A 40 -1.88 -38.55 9.61
CA GLY A 40 -1.23 -39.44 8.66
C GLY A 40 -2.24 -40.02 7.67
N GLY A 41 -1.96 -39.86 6.38
CA GLY A 41 -2.63 -40.54 5.29
C GLY A 41 -1.57 -40.90 4.25
N GLY A 42 -1.07 -42.12 4.35
CA GLY A 42 -0.07 -42.65 3.42
C GLY A 42 -0.65 -42.81 2.02
N PHE A 43 0.09 -42.33 1.03
CA PHE A 43 0.02 -42.88 -0.32
C PHE A 43 1.35 -43.57 -0.57
N GLY A 44 1.32 -44.90 -0.44
CA GLY A 44 2.39 -45.78 -0.87
C GLY A 44 2.50 -45.72 -2.40
N GLY A 45 3.48 -44.97 -2.89
CA GLY A 45 3.98 -45.10 -4.26
C GLY A 45 5.00 -46.22 -4.29
N GLY A 46 4.59 -47.38 -4.80
CA GLY A 46 5.45 -48.55 -4.96
C GLY A 46 6.71 -48.22 -5.76
N GLY A 47 7.84 -48.65 -5.23
CA GLY A 47 9.13 -48.55 -5.89
C GLY A 47 9.17 -49.40 -7.16
N LEU A 48 9.82 -48.85 -8.19
CA LEU A 48 10.46 -49.64 -9.23
C LEU A 48 11.92 -49.15 -9.28
N GLY A 49 12.78 -49.97 -8.66
CA GLY A 49 14.21 -49.84 -8.70
C GLY A 49 14.75 -49.93 -10.13
N GLY A 50 15.89 -49.28 -10.34
CA GLY A 50 16.48 -49.08 -11.64
C GLY A 50 16.81 -50.36 -12.39
N ARG A 51 16.58 -50.28 -13.71
CA ARG A 51 17.39 -50.92 -14.75
C ARG A 51 17.29 -50.03 -15.99
N GLY A 52 18.44 -49.76 -16.62
CA GLY A 52 18.51 -48.91 -17.80
C GLY A 52 17.62 -49.44 -18.91
N HIS A 53 16.61 -48.65 -19.26
CA HIS A 53 15.79 -48.84 -20.44
C HIS A 53 15.91 -47.57 -21.27
N PHE A 54 16.73 -47.63 -22.32
CA PHE A 54 16.58 -46.76 -23.47
C PHE A 54 15.11 -46.89 -23.93
N ILE A 55 14.36 -45.80 -23.85
CA ILE A 55 13.00 -45.75 -24.41
C ILE A 55 13.17 -45.78 -25.93
N PHE A 56 13.21 -47.00 -26.47
CA PHE A 56 13.11 -47.27 -27.89
C PHE A 56 11.64 -47.13 -28.27
N ILE A 57 11.23 -45.94 -28.73
CA ILE A 57 9.92 -45.76 -29.36
C ILE A 57 10.04 -46.34 -30.77
N PRO A 58 9.32 -47.42 -31.13
CA PRO A 58 9.38 -47.95 -32.48
C PRO A 58 8.81 -46.90 -33.44
N VAL A 59 9.65 -46.49 -34.40
CA VAL A 59 9.25 -45.71 -35.56
C VAL A 59 8.38 -46.62 -36.43
N GLY A 60 7.07 -46.61 -36.19
CA GLY A 60 6.11 -47.38 -36.97
C GLY A 60 4.68 -46.99 -36.62
N GLY A 61 4.07 -46.13 -37.42
CA GLY A 61 2.62 -45.85 -37.42
C GLY A 61 2.12 -44.86 -36.36
N GLY A 62 1.81 -43.62 -36.77
CA GLY A 62 0.98 -42.66 -36.01
C GLY A 62 1.63 -41.92 -34.83
N GLY A 63 2.40 -42.60 -33.97
CA GLY A 63 2.97 -42.00 -32.75
C GLY A 63 4.08 -40.97 -32.98
N GLY A 64 4.95 -41.22 -33.97
CA GLY A 64 6.03 -40.29 -34.34
C GLY A 64 5.51 -38.98 -34.94
N LEU A 65 4.40 -39.03 -35.68
CA LEU A 65 3.75 -37.85 -36.23
C LEU A 65 3.19 -36.97 -35.10
N LEU A 66 2.54 -37.57 -34.09
CA LEU A 66 2.00 -36.83 -32.95
C LEU A 66 3.11 -36.18 -32.10
N LEU A 67 4.22 -36.88 -31.87
CA LEU A 67 5.38 -36.31 -31.18
C LEU A 67 6.03 -35.19 -32.00
N PHE A 68 6.17 -35.38 -33.32
CA PHE A 68 6.70 -34.36 -34.23
C PHE A 68 5.81 -33.11 -34.28
N VAL A 69 4.49 -33.29 -34.37
CA VAL A 69 3.51 -32.19 -34.33
C VAL A 69 3.53 -31.49 -32.98
N LEU A 70 3.62 -32.22 -31.87
CA LEU A 70 3.75 -31.65 -30.53
C LEU A 70 5.03 -30.82 -30.39
N VAL A 71 6.16 -31.33 -30.87
CA VAL A 71 7.45 -30.62 -30.88
C VAL A 71 7.36 -29.37 -31.76
N MET A 72 6.75 -29.45 -32.94
CA MET A 72 6.52 -28.30 -33.82
C MET A 72 5.61 -27.26 -33.18
N VAL A 73 4.54 -27.66 -32.50
CA VAL A 73 3.67 -26.77 -31.73
C VAL A 73 4.43 -26.09 -30.60
N ILE A 74 5.28 -26.83 -29.88
CA ILE A 74 6.14 -26.25 -28.83
C ILE A 74 7.11 -25.25 -29.45
N ILE A 75 7.81 -25.59 -30.53
CA ILE A 75 8.83 -24.74 -31.16
C ILE A 75 8.23 -23.50 -31.83
N PHE A 76 7.06 -23.62 -32.49
CA PHE A 76 6.47 -22.51 -33.24
C PHE A 76 5.41 -21.71 -32.47
N LEU A 77 4.71 -22.30 -31.49
CA LEU A 77 3.64 -21.61 -30.76
C LEU A 77 3.98 -21.30 -29.30
N VAL A 78 4.71 -22.16 -28.60
CA VAL A 78 5.01 -22.03 -27.16
C VAL A 78 6.35 -21.34 -26.92
N LEU A 79 7.43 -21.83 -27.51
CA LEU A 79 8.80 -21.34 -27.34
C LEU A 79 8.97 -19.87 -27.75
N PRO A 80 8.39 -19.35 -28.86
CA PRO A 80 8.53 -17.94 -29.21
C PRO A 80 7.71 -17.04 -28.29
N ARG A 81 6.63 -17.56 -27.68
CA ARG A 81 5.87 -16.83 -26.64
C ARG A 81 6.64 -16.81 -25.33
N MET A 82 7.22 -17.93 -24.92
CA MET A 82 8.05 -18.06 -23.72
C MET A 82 9.31 -17.20 -23.81
N LEU A 83 10.02 -17.23 -24.94
CA LEU A 83 11.21 -16.39 -25.18
C LEU A 83 10.86 -14.89 -25.22
N ARG A 84 9.73 -14.51 -25.84
CA ARG A 84 9.23 -13.12 -25.79
C ARG A 84 8.87 -12.69 -24.37
N TRP A 85 8.24 -13.57 -23.59
CA TRP A 85 7.92 -13.33 -22.18
C TRP A 85 9.19 -13.16 -21.33
N TRP A 86 10.20 -14.03 -21.48
CA TRP A 86 11.49 -13.91 -20.79
C TRP A 86 12.27 -12.65 -21.18
N ARG A 87 12.38 -12.34 -22.48
CA ARG A 87 13.01 -11.11 -22.96
C ARG A 87 12.27 -9.86 -22.46
N GLY A 88 10.93 -9.91 -22.43
CA GLY A 88 10.08 -8.86 -21.87
C GLY A 88 10.31 -8.66 -20.37
N GLN A 89 10.45 -9.74 -19.60
CA GLN A 89 10.78 -9.66 -18.17
C GLN A 89 12.18 -9.10 -17.91
N GLN A 90 13.18 -9.51 -18.71
CA GLN A 90 14.54 -8.95 -18.62
C GLN A 90 14.55 -7.45 -18.96
N ALA A 91 13.89 -7.05 -20.05
CA ALA A 91 13.77 -5.65 -20.45
C ALA A 91 13.01 -4.81 -19.40
N ALA A 92 11.92 -5.35 -18.84
CA ALA A 92 11.16 -4.72 -17.76
C ALA A 92 12.01 -4.55 -16.49
N GLY A 93 12.85 -5.53 -16.15
CA GLY A 93 13.81 -5.45 -15.04
C GLY A 93 14.85 -4.35 -15.24
N VAL A 94 15.44 -4.25 -16.44
CA VAL A 94 16.39 -3.18 -16.79
C VAL A 94 15.71 -1.81 -16.74
N ALA A 95 14.51 -1.68 -17.29
CA ALA A 95 13.75 -0.43 -17.24
C ALA A 95 13.37 -0.02 -15.81
N ALA A 96 13.02 -0.99 -14.95
CA ALA A 96 12.77 -0.73 -13.53
C ALA A 96 14.04 -0.25 -12.81
N GLY A 97 15.19 -0.88 -13.05
CA GLY A 97 16.47 -0.45 -12.49
C GLY A 97 16.86 0.98 -12.92
N ARG A 98 16.68 1.31 -14.20
CA ARG A 98 16.93 2.67 -14.71
C ARG A 98 16.04 3.73 -14.05
N ARG A 99 14.74 3.44 -13.87
CA ARG A 99 13.81 4.35 -13.19
C ARG A 99 14.24 4.66 -11.76
N VAL A 100 14.69 3.64 -11.04
CA VAL A 100 15.18 3.82 -9.66
C VAL A 100 16.46 4.63 -9.63
N ALA A 101 17.43 4.33 -10.50
CA ALA A 101 18.68 5.08 -10.57
C ALA A 101 18.45 6.56 -10.92
N GLN A 102 17.52 6.85 -11.85
CA GLN A 102 17.12 8.22 -12.18
C GLN A 102 16.45 8.92 -10.99
N ARG A 103 15.53 8.22 -10.31
CA ARG A 103 14.85 8.73 -9.11
C ARG A 103 15.86 9.07 -8.02
N GLN A 104 16.78 8.15 -7.74
CA GLN A 104 17.81 8.32 -6.73
C GLN A 104 18.65 9.57 -6.98
N ARG A 105 19.10 9.81 -8.22
CA ARG A 105 19.86 11.02 -8.55
C ARG A 105 19.08 12.30 -8.27
N ARG A 106 17.79 12.34 -8.59
CA ARG A 106 16.93 13.52 -8.32
C ARG A 106 16.77 13.75 -6.82
N VAL A 107 16.58 12.67 -6.06
CA VAL A 107 16.43 12.74 -4.59
C VAL A 107 17.74 13.13 -3.93
N GLU A 108 18.88 12.62 -4.39
CA GLU A 108 20.20 13.00 -3.87
C GLU A 108 20.50 14.49 -4.04
N LEU A 109 20.13 15.07 -5.19
CA LEU A 109 20.29 16.50 -5.44
C LEU A 109 19.41 17.33 -4.48
N ALA A 110 18.13 16.98 -4.37
CA ALA A 110 17.19 17.63 -3.45
C ALA A 110 17.59 17.44 -1.97
N ALA A 111 18.13 16.27 -1.62
CA ALA A 111 18.61 15.99 -0.28
C ALA A 111 19.90 16.72 0.07
N ALA A 112 20.73 17.05 -0.93
CA ALA A 112 21.89 17.92 -0.72
C ALA A 112 21.45 19.34 -0.36
N GLU A 113 20.41 19.86 -1.03
CA GLU A 113 19.78 21.15 -0.67
C GLU A 113 19.19 21.11 0.74
N ALA A 114 18.35 20.10 1.06
CA ALA A 114 17.80 19.94 2.41
C ALA A 114 18.88 19.78 3.51
N ALA A 115 20.04 19.23 3.15
CA ALA A 115 21.16 19.05 4.07
C ALA A 115 21.91 20.35 4.40
N GLU A 116 21.70 21.43 3.64
CA GLU A 116 22.19 22.77 3.98
C GLU A 116 21.48 23.30 5.24
N ASP A 117 20.18 23.00 5.39
CA ASP A 117 19.39 23.33 6.57
C ASP A 117 19.54 22.29 7.69
N ASP A 118 19.54 21.00 7.35
CA ASP A 118 19.58 19.91 8.31
C ASP A 118 20.38 18.71 7.80
N ALA A 119 21.61 18.57 8.33
CA ALA A 119 22.56 17.52 7.95
C ALA A 119 22.03 16.08 8.08
N ALA A 120 20.93 15.83 8.80
CA ALA A 120 20.29 14.52 8.86
C ALA A 120 19.76 14.04 7.49
N PHE A 121 19.51 14.95 6.55
CA PHE A 121 19.07 14.63 5.19
C PHE A 121 20.21 14.25 4.23
N ALA A 122 21.47 14.45 4.62
CA ALA A 122 22.60 14.16 3.76
C ALA A 122 22.54 12.71 3.20
N PRO A 123 22.69 12.49 1.89
CA PRO A 123 22.43 11.18 1.27
C PRO A 123 23.19 10.01 1.92
N GLU A 124 24.48 10.20 2.24
CA GLU A 124 25.29 9.17 2.89
C GLU A 124 24.84 8.90 4.34
N HIS A 125 24.38 9.94 5.05
CA HIS A 125 23.85 9.80 6.40
C HIS A 125 22.56 8.97 6.39
N VAL A 126 21.61 9.29 5.50
CA VAL A 126 20.34 8.56 5.36
C VAL A 126 20.60 7.09 5.01
N ARG A 127 21.49 6.80 4.06
CA ARG A 127 21.83 5.41 3.70
C ARG A 127 22.43 4.62 4.86
N ALA A 128 23.38 5.22 5.57
CA ALA A 128 24.04 4.57 6.69
C ALA A 128 23.06 4.31 7.84
N GLN A 129 22.23 5.29 8.18
CA GLN A 129 21.19 5.15 9.21
C GLN A 129 20.14 4.10 8.81
N ALA A 130 19.63 4.13 7.58
CA ALA A 130 18.68 3.13 7.08
C ALA A 130 19.24 1.70 7.12
N ARG A 131 20.50 1.50 6.70
CA ARG A 131 21.15 0.18 6.77
C ARG A 131 21.26 -0.32 8.21
N ARG A 132 21.69 0.54 9.12
CA ARG A 132 21.79 0.21 10.55
C ARG A 132 20.42 -0.11 11.13
N LEU A 133 19.44 0.76 10.88
CA LEU A 133 18.08 0.61 11.35
C LEU A 133 17.46 -0.71 10.86
N TYR A 134 17.67 -1.06 9.59
CA TYR A 134 17.24 -2.35 9.05
C TYR A 134 17.79 -3.53 9.85
N LEU A 135 19.11 -3.59 10.03
CA LEU A 135 19.77 -4.68 10.74
C LEU A 135 19.36 -4.76 12.22
N ASP A 136 19.32 -3.62 12.91
CA ASP A 136 18.91 -3.52 14.32
C ASP A 136 17.45 -3.97 14.52
N ILE A 137 16.55 -3.60 13.60
CA ILE A 137 15.15 -4.02 13.63
C ILE A 137 15.01 -5.53 13.40
N GLN A 138 15.71 -6.10 12.41
CA GLN A 138 15.63 -7.55 12.19
C GLN A 138 16.16 -8.33 13.40
N ALA A 139 17.25 -7.87 14.02
CA ALA A 139 17.80 -8.49 15.22
C ALA A 139 16.86 -8.38 16.44
N ALA A 140 16.28 -7.21 16.68
CA ALA A 140 15.34 -6.99 17.77
C ALA A 140 14.05 -7.82 17.59
N TRP A 141 13.56 -7.93 16.35
CA TRP A 141 12.42 -8.78 16.02
C TRP A 141 12.72 -10.27 16.27
N ASP A 142 13.84 -10.81 15.76
CA ASP A 142 14.25 -12.21 16.00
C ASP A 142 14.40 -12.55 17.50
N ALA A 143 14.91 -11.59 18.27
CA ALA A 143 15.05 -11.70 19.71
C ALA A 143 13.72 -11.58 20.48
N GLY A 144 12.67 -11.03 19.86
CA GLY A 144 11.42 -10.66 20.55
C GLY A 144 11.58 -9.44 21.47
N ASP A 145 12.60 -8.59 21.25
CA ASP A 145 12.92 -7.45 22.10
C ASP A 145 12.03 -6.23 21.78
N ARG A 146 10.83 -6.23 22.39
CA ARG A 146 9.87 -5.12 22.27
C ARG A 146 10.41 -3.78 22.78
N ALA A 147 11.30 -3.79 23.78
CA ALA A 147 11.88 -2.56 24.33
C ALA A 147 12.82 -1.92 23.31
N ARG A 148 13.65 -2.71 22.63
CA ARG A 148 14.50 -2.26 21.54
C ARG A 148 13.68 -1.79 20.34
N LEU A 149 12.65 -2.54 19.94
CA LEU A 149 11.78 -2.14 18.82
C LEU A 149 11.12 -0.76 19.05
N ARG A 150 10.68 -0.47 20.27
CA ARG A 150 10.10 0.84 20.64
C ARG A 150 11.05 2.02 20.43
N GLN A 151 12.36 1.80 20.54
CA GLN A 151 13.37 2.82 20.25
C GLN A 151 13.61 3.03 18.76
N LEU A 152 13.32 2.02 17.92
CA LEU A 152 13.65 2.01 16.49
C LEU A 152 12.46 2.34 15.58
N VAL A 153 11.24 2.16 16.07
CA VAL A 153 10.01 2.21 15.28
C VAL A 153 9.05 3.26 15.84
N ALA A 154 8.24 3.85 14.98
CA ALA A 154 7.13 4.72 15.35
C ALA A 154 6.12 3.97 16.25
N PRO A 155 5.53 4.62 17.27
CA PRO A 155 4.61 3.97 18.20
C PRO A 155 3.45 3.25 17.52
N GLU A 156 2.92 3.80 16.43
CA GLU A 156 1.75 3.32 15.72
C GLU A 156 2.07 2.04 14.93
N LEU A 157 3.21 2.01 14.24
CA LEU A 157 3.70 0.80 13.58
C LEU A 157 4.08 -0.27 14.60
N LEU A 158 4.64 0.11 15.76
CA LEU A 158 4.91 -0.83 16.85
C LEU A 158 3.62 -1.48 17.36
N ALA A 159 2.52 -0.73 17.49
CA ALA A 159 1.25 -1.28 17.94
C ALA A 159 0.72 -2.38 17.00
N GLU A 160 0.90 -2.24 15.68
CA GLU A 160 0.60 -3.32 14.74
C GLU A 160 1.54 -4.52 14.90
N TRP A 161 2.82 -4.27 15.12
CA TRP A 161 3.83 -5.32 15.30
C TRP A 161 3.64 -6.09 16.59
N GLU A 162 3.26 -5.43 17.69
CA GLU A 162 2.95 -6.08 18.96
C GLU A 162 1.76 -7.05 18.81
N ARG A 163 0.71 -6.68 18.07
CA ARG A 163 -0.40 -7.60 17.74
C ARG A 163 0.07 -8.84 16.98
N ARG A 164 0.98 -8.67 16.03
CA ARG A 164 1.55 -9.77 15.23
C ARG A 164 2.45 -10.67 16.07
N LEU A 165 3.27 -10.09 16.94
CA LEU A 165 4.08 -10.83 17.90
C LEU A 165 3.22 -11.61 18.91
N GLU A 166 2.16 -11.00 19.44
CA GLU A 166 1.18 -11.68 20.29
C GLU A 166 0.47 -12.82 19.57
N ASP A 167 0.20 -12.70 18.27
CA ASP A 167 -0.36 -13.79 17.48
C ASP A 167 0.59 -14.99 17.35
N PHE A 168 1.88 -14.73 17.13
CA PHE A 168 2.90 -15.77 17.19
C PHE A 168 2.98 -16.41 18.58
N GLU A 169 3.00 -15.61 19.65
CA GLU A 169 3.03 -16.10 21.03
C GLU A 169 1.81 -16.97 21.36
N ARG A 170 0.58 -16.56 20.99
CA ARG A 170 -0.64 -17.36 21.18
C ARG A 170 -0.59 -18.72 20.48
N LYS A 171 0.13 -18.81 19.36
CA LYS A 171 0.33 -20.06 18.61
C LYS A 171 1.46 -20.91 19.17
N GLY A 172 2.21 -20.42 20.16
CA GLY A 172 3.46 -21.03 20.61
C GLY A 172 4.51 -21.01 19.50
N TRP A 173 4.46 -20.02 18.62
CA TRP A 173 5.35 -19.88 17.47
C TRP A 173 6.36 -18.77 17.73
N ARG A 174 7.55 -18.92 17.16
CA ARG A 174 8.59 -17.91 17.13
C ARG A 174 9.03 -17.70 15.70
N ASN A 175 8.93 -16.46 15.25
CA ASN A 175 9.48 -16.06 13.98
C ASN A 175 11.01 -15.88 14.11
N ARG A 176 11.77 -16.46 13.18
CA ARG A 176 13.24 -16.41 13.15
C ARG A 176 13.70 -15.68 11.90
N VAL A 177 14.51 -14.64 12.06
CA VAL A 177 14.99 -13.80 10.95
C VAL A 177 16.48 -13.57 11.04
N GLN A 178 17.17 -13.80 9.94
CA GLN A 178 18.60 -13.57 9.82
C GLN A 178 18.94 -12.94 8.46
N PRO A 179 19.36 -11.67 8.42
CA PRO A 179 19.92 -11.06 7.21
C PRO A 179 21.13 -11.85 6.69
N LEU A 180 21.17 -12.09 5.38
CA LEU A 180 22.24 -12.80 4.67
C LEU A 180 23.08 -11.79 3.88
N GLY A 181 23.95 -11.10 4.59
CA GLY A 181 24.80 -10.03 4.05
C GLY A 181 24.23 -8.64 4.29
N GLN A 182 24.86 -7.62 3.69
CA GLN A 182 24.41 -6.24 3.83
C GLN A 182 23.25 -5.92 2.87
N PRO A 183 22.22 -5.18 3.32
CA PRO A 183 21.15 -4.72 2.45
C PRO A 183 21.64 -3.61 1.51
N SER A 184 21.13 -3.60 0.28
CA SER A 184 21.21 -2.43 -0.61
C SER A 184 20.19 -1.40 -0.17
N VAL A 185 20.57 -0.12 -0.23
CA VAL A 185 19.72 1.01 0.19
C VAL A 185 19.79 2.10 -0.87
N ASP A 186 18.68 2.34 -1.56
CA ASP A 186 18.54 3.42 -2.53
C ASP A 186 17.69 4.54 -1.91
N TYR A 187 18.17 5.77 -1.93
CA TYR A 187 17.42 6.91 -1.39
C TYR A 187 16.45 7.42 -2.47
N VAL A 188 15.14 7.27 -2.26
CA VAL A 188 14.12 7.37 -3.33
C VAL A 188 12.98 8.34 -3.06
N GLY A 189 12.87 8.95 -1.88
CA GLY A 189 11.87 9.99 -1.62
C GLY A 189 12.30 10.89 -0.47
N LEU A 190 11.90 12.16 -0.52
CA LEU A 190 12.24 13.17 0.46
C LEU A 190 11.08 14.16 0.57
N SER A 191 10.67 14.45 1.80
CA SER A 191 9.76 15.53 2.14
C SER A 191 10.31 16.27 3.35
N HIS A 192 10.92 17.43 3.12
CA HIS A 192 11.35 18.36 4.16
C HIS A 192 10.44 19.60 4.11
N ARG A 193 9.49 19.66 5.04
CA ARG A 193 8.47 20.72 5.09
C ARG A 193 8.72 21.72 6.22
N GLY A 194 9.80 21.55 6.97
CA GLY A 194 10.18 22.42 8.10
C GLY A 194 9.47 22.10 9.42
N ASP A 195 8.37 21.34 9.37
CA ASP A 195 7.81 20.68 10.56
C ASP A 195 8.50 19.34 10.79
N LYS A 196 9.16 19.19 11.95
CA LYS A 196 9.84 17.95 12.36
C LYS A 196 8.89 16.75 12.38
N ARG A 197 7.58 16.96 12.57
CA ARG A 197 6.57 15.89 12.49
C ARG A 197 6.21 15.52 11.07
N ALA A 198 6.37 16.41 10.10
CA ALA A 198 6.08 16.19 8.68
C ALA A 198 7.30 15.75 7.87
N ASP A 199 8.51 15.89 8.42
CA ASP A 199 9.74 15.51 7.77
C ASP A 199 9.85 13.98 7.61
N ARG A 200 10.08 13.56 6.36
CA ARG A 200 10.14 12.15 5.95
C ARG A 200 11.24 11.91 4.92
N VAL A 201 11.83 10.74 5.00
CA VAL A 201 12.68 10.19 3.93
C VAL A 201 12.20 8.80 3.58
N VAL A 202 12.29 8.45 2.30
CA VAL A 202 11.92 7.11 1.81
C VAL A 202 13.12 6.45 1.18
N VAL A 203 13.45 5.26 1.66
CA VAL A 203 14.53 4.43 1.12
C VAL A 203 13.97 3.13 0.58
N ARG A 204 14.49 2.69 -0.56
CA ARG A 204 14.22 1.35 -1.10
C ARG A 204 15.30 0.39 -0.61
N ILE A 205 14.90 -0.64 0.10
CA ILE A 205 15.79 -1.66 0.65
C ILE A 205 15.64 -2.95 -0.15
N GLU A 206 16.77 -3.49 -0.61
CA GLU A 206 16.84 -4.85 -1.16
C GLU A 206 17.76 -5.72 -0.30
N ALA A 207 17.25 -6.84 0.20
CA ALA A 207 17.99 -7.72 1.10
C ALA A 207 17.70 -9.20 0.85
N ARG A 208 18.65 -10.05 1.23
CA ARG A 208 18.44 -11.49 1.36
C ARG A 208 18.34 -11.82 2.84
N LEU A 209 17.40 -12.66 3.21
CA LEU A 209 17.23 -13.06 4.60
C LEU A 209 16.79 -14.51 4.69
N ARG A 210 17.30 -15.19 5.72
CA ARG A 210 16.73 -16.46 6.17
C ARG A 210 15.58 -16.13 7.12
N ASP A 211 14.41 -16.65 6.82
CA ASP A 211 13.17 -16.38 7.53
C ASP A 211 12.30 -17.63 7.54
N TYR A 212 12.00 -18.07 8.75
CA TYR A 212 11.15 -19.22 9.01
C TYR A 212 10.50 -19.10 10.40
N VAL A 213 9.51 -19.93 10.67
CA VAL A 213 8.86 -19.99 11.98
C VAL A 213 9.25 -21.29 12.66
N GLU A 214 9.55 -21.21 13.95
CA GLU A 214 9.73 -22.35 14.85
C GLU A 214 8.49 -22.49 15.73
N ASP A 215 8.02 -23.71 15.97
CA ASP A 215 6.99 -23.98 16.97
C ASP A 215 7.60 -24.12 18.38
N ALA A 216 6.74 -24.39 19.37
CA ALA A 216 7.14 -24.54 20.76
C ALA A 216 8.12 -25.70 21.02
N TYR A 217 8.22 -26.65 20.08
CA TYR A 217 9.13 -27.80 20.14
C TYR A 217 10.41 -27.58 19.31
N GLY A 218 10.63 -26.36 18.81
CA GLY A 218 11.75 -25.99 17.96
C GLY A 218 11.67 -26.58 16.54
N GLN A 219 10.51 -27.09 16.14
CA GLN A 219 10.31 -27.62 14.79
C GLN A 219 9.98 -26.50 13.83
N ARG A 220 10.51 -26.58 12.61
CA ARG A 220 10.21 -25.59 11.57
C ARG A 220 8.79 -25.74 11.07
N VAL A 221 8.00 -24.68 11.22
CA VAL A 221 6.69 -24.53 10.60
C VAL A 221 6.90 -24.10 9.16
N ARG A 222 6.52 -24.98 8.22
CA ARG A 222 6.75 -24.72 6.79
C ARG A 222 5.87 -23.59 6.30
N ARG A 223 6.46 -22.75 5.44
CA ARG A 223 5.69 -21.83 4.60
C ARG A 223 4.91 -22.61 3.56
N VAL A 224 3.67 -22.20 3.30
CA VAL A 224 2.77 -22.92 2.39
C VAL A 224 3.20 -22.80 0.93
N ASP A 225 3.93 -21.74 0.56
CA ASP A 225 4.19 -21.34 -0.82
C ASP A 225 5.68 -21.37 -1.25
N THR A 226 6.61 -21.69 -0.34
CA THR A 226 8.04 -21.58 -0.61
C THR A 226 8.78 -22.87 -0.23
N ALA A 227 9.66 -23.34 -1.13
CA ALA A 227 10.42 -24.58 -0.95
C ALA A 227 11.64 -24.45 -0.01
N GLY A 228 11.91 -23.26 0.55
CA GLY A 228 13.05 -23.03 1.44
C GLY A 228 12.92 -21.75 2.26
N ASP A 229 13.83 -21.58 3.21
CA ASP A 229 13.76 -20.53 4.24
C ASP A 229 14.50 -19.25 3.84
N VAL A 230 15.09 -19.19 2.64
CA VAL A 230 15.80 -18.00 2.16
C VAL A 230 14.88 -17.22 1.23
N SER A 231 14.67 -15.96 1.56
CA SER A 231 13.84 -15.04 0.79
C SER A 231 14.65 -13.82 0.33
N HIS A 232 14.18 -13.22 -0.77
CA HIS A 232 14.65 -11.95 -1.27
C HIS A 232 13.54 -10.93 -1.05
N VAL A 233 13.86 -9.83 -0.38
CA VAL A 233 12.89 -8.77 -0.11
C VAL A 233 13.26 -7.50 -0.85
N ARG A 234 12.22 -6.80 -1.28
CA ARG A 234 12.29 -5.44 -1.78
C ARG A 234 11.21 -4.64 -1.07
N GLU A 235 11.62 -3.58 -0.39
CA GLU A 235 10.75 -2.81 0.49
C GLU A 235 11.02 -1.32 0.30
N PHE A 236 10.01 -0.51 0.55
CA PHE A 236 10.15 0.93 0.68
C PHE A 236 9.89 1.27 2.15
N TRP A 237 10.89 1.86 2.79
CA TRP A 237 10.83 2.25 4.20
C TRP A 237 10.69 3.75 4.25
N THR A 238 9.58 4.22 4.83
CA THR A 238 9.41 5.62 5.20
C THR A 238 9.98 5.80 6.59
N LEU A 239 10.93 6.71 6.72
CA LEU A 239 11.56 7.07 7.99
C LEU A 239 11.11 8.46 8.41
N ALA A 240 10.82 8.60 9.69
CA ALA A 240 10.45 9.86 10.32
C ALA A 240 11.55 10.29 11.30
N LYS A 241 11.66 11.60 11.56
CA LYS A 241 12.63 12.13 12.52
C LYS A 241 12.03 12.13 13.92
N ARG A 242 12.75 11.55 14.89
CA ARG A 242 12.42 11.60 16.32
C ARG A 242 13.69 11.92 17.08
N ASP A 243 13.66 12.92 17.96
CA ASP A 243 14.81 13.31 18.80
C ASP A 243 16.15 13.38 18.03
N GLY A 244 16.12 13.96 16.83
CA GLY A 244 17.32 14.14 16.01
C GLY A 244 17.80 12.92 15.21
N HIS A 245 17.12 11.77 15.25
CA HIS A 245 17.49 10.57 14.50
C HIS A 245 16.33 9.99 13.67
N TRP A 246 16.65 9.21 12.64
CA TRP A 246 15.67 8.52 11.82
C TRP A 246 15.14 7.26 12.52
N ILE A 247 13.82 7.12 12.58
CA ILE A 247 13.11 5.92 13.03
C ILE A 247 12.22 5.38 11.91
N LEU A 248 11.89 4.09 11.95
CA LEU A 248 11.02 3.49 10.96
C LEU A 248 9.56 3.89 11.24
N GLN A 249 8.91 4.52 10.27
CA GLN A 249 7.49 4.87 10.36
C GLN A 249 6.60 3.88 9.63
N SER A 250 6.91 3.57 8.37
CA SER A 250 6.10 2.63 7.59
C SER A 250 6.92 1.79 6.62
N ILE A 251 6.37 0.63 6.28
CA ILE A 251 6.95 -0.30 5.31
C ILE A 251 5.91 -0.60 4.23
N GLU A 252 6.32 -0.45 2.98
CA GLU A 252 5.59 -0.91 1.82
C GLU A 252 6.34 -2.03 1.09
N GLN A 253 5.63 -3.08 0.70
CA GLN A 253 6.21 -4.18 -0.06
C GLN A 253 6.51 -3.75 -1.50
N GLY A 254 7.42 -4.47 -2.17
CA GLY A 254 7.98 -4.08 -3.46
C GLY A 254 7.03 -3.47 -4.50
N ALA A 255 5.83 -4.04 -4.73
CA ALA A 255 4.87 -3.45 -5.65
C ALA A 255 4.15 -2.23 -5.05
N GLU A 256 3.79 -2.28 -3.77
CA GLU A 256 3.07 -1.22 -3.05
C GLU A 256 3.80 0.10 -3.17
N GLY A 257 5.05 0.15 -2.71
CA GLY A 257 5.87 1.37 -2.68
C GLY A 257 6.39 1.83 -4.05
N THR A 258 5.92 1.27 -5.17
CA THR A 258 6.34 1.73 -6.50
C THR A 258 5.94 3.19 -6.78
N HIS A 259 4.91 3.70 -6.11
CA HIS A 259 4.49 5.11 -6.23
C HIS A 259 5.56 6.08 -5.73
N GLN A 260 6.37 5.68 -4.74
CA GLN A 260 7.47 6.48 -4.19
C GLN A 260 8.50 6.93 -5.24
N LEU A 261 8.58 6.20 -6.36
CA LEU A 261 9.45 6.54 -7.49
C LEU A 261 8.94 7.72 -8.34
N THR A 262 7.65 8.05 -8.21
CA THR A 262 6.98 9.12 -8.95
C THR A 262 6.45 10.23 -8.05
N ASP A 263 6.33 9.99 -6.75
CA ASP A 263 5.84 10.97 -5.78
C ASP A 263 6.69 12.24 -5.76
N ARG A 264 6.12 13.33 -5.26
CA ARG A 264 6.81 14.61 -5.19
C ARG A 264 8.04 14.52 -4.30
N ILE A 265 9.05 15.31 -4.62
CA ILE A 265 10.24 15.51 -3.80
C ILE A 265 10.16 16.94 -3.29
N VAL A 266 10.11 17.12 -1.98
CA VAL A 266 10.06 18.45 -1.34
C VAL A 266 11.34 18.61 -0.55
N ALA A 267 12.26 19.44 -1.06
CA ALA A 267 13.57 19.66 -0.44
C ALA A 267 13.54 20.73 0.65
N THR A 268 12.64 21.70 0.52
CA THR A 268 12.52 22.87 1.38
C THR A 268 11.06 23.17 1.67
N PRO A 269 10.73 23.89 2.77
CA PRO A 269 9.36 24.20 3.13
C PRO A 269 8.56 24.93 2.03
N TRP A 270 9.20 25.86 1.32
CA TRP A 270 8.61 26.61 0.19
C TRP A 270 8.73 25.88 -1.15
N GLY A 271 9.37 24.71 -1.19
CA GLY A 271 9.48 23.88 -2.39
C GLY A 271 8.21 23.11 -2.73
N ASP A 272 7.19 23.10 -1.85
CA ASP A 272 5.89 22.50 -2.15
C ASP A 272 4.88 23.50 -2.70
N GLU A 273 5.06 23.86 -3.98
CA GLU A 273 4.18 24.79 -4.71
C GLU A 273 2.69 24.42 -4.64
N GLN A 274 2.34 23.13 -4.59
CA GLN A 274 0.94 22.73 -4.53
C GLN A 274 0.36 22.99 -3.14
N ALA A 275 1.10 22.68 -2.09
CA ALA A 275 0.63 22.96 -0.72
C ALA A 275 0.43 24.46 -0.53
N MET A 276 1.37 25.28 -1.02
CA MET A 276 1.25 26.74 -0.98
C MET A 276 0.04 27.25 -1.78
N HIS A 277 -0.17 26.73 -2.99
CA HIS A 277 -1.35 27.07 -3.79
C HIS A 277 -2.66 26.67 -3.10
N ASP A 278 -2.71 25.45 -2.56
CA ASP A 278 -3.86 24.90 -1.85
C ASP A 278 -4.16 25.72 -0.58
N GLU A 279 -3.14 26.16 0.15
CA GLU A 279 -3.25 27.05 1.31
C GLU A 279 -3.79 28.44 0.92
N ALA A 280 -3.19 29.09 -0.07
CA ALA A 280 -3.64 30.41 -0.53
C ALA A 280 -5.09 30.39 -1.05
N LEU A 281 -5.48 29.31 -1.75
CA LEU A 281 -6.84 29.14 -2.27
C LEU A 281 -7.85 29.00 -1.13
N VAL A 282 -7.53 28.22 -0.09
CA VAL A 282 -8.41 28.07 1.07
C VAL A 282 -8.47 29.36 1.89
N GLU A 283 -7.34 30.03 2.10
CA GLU A 283 -7.29 31.30 2.83
C GLU A 283 -8.17 32.36 2.16
N GLY A 284 -8.05 32.54 0.84
CA GLY A 284 -8.89 33.47 0.08
C GLY A 284 -10.38 33.12 0.19
N ALA A 285 -10.72 31.84 0.02
CA ALA A 285 -12.11 31.38 0.13
C ALA A 285 -12.72 31.60 1.52
N VAL A 286 -11.92 31.47 2.58
CA VAL A 286 -12.35 31.77 3.96
C VAL A 286 -12.56 33.26 4.17
N GLN A 287 -11.71 34.12 3.59
CA GLN A 287 -11.88 35.58 3.68
C GLN A 287 -13.18 36.05 2.99
N GLU A 288 -13.64 35.30 1.99
CA GLU A 288 -14.91 35.50 1.28
C GLU A 288 -16.10 34.79 1.95
N ALA A 289 -15.93 34.18 3.13
CA ALA A 289 -17.02 33.50 3.82
C ALA A 289 -18.12 34.49 4.28
N VAL A 290 -19.38 34.03 4.29
CA VAL A 290 -20.46 34.84 4.86
C VAL A 290 -20.20 35.12 6.35
N PRO A 291 -20.59 36.29 6.89
CA PRO A 291 -20.36 36.62 8.28
C PRO A 291 -20.95 35.58 9.23
N GLU A 292 -20.25 35.34 10.34
CA GLU A 292 -20.68 34.39 11.36
C GLU A 292 -22.11 34.70 11.85
N GLY A 293 -22.96 33.66 11.92
CA GLY A 293 -24.37 33.77 12.28
C GLY A 293 -25.32 34.09 11.11
N THR A 294 -24.80 34.37 9.90
CA THR A 294 -25.62 34.52 8.69
C THR A 294 -25.93 33.14 8.10
N ARG A 295 -27.20 32.82 7.85
CA ARG A 295 -27.54 31.58 7.15
C ARG A 295 -27.28 31.71 5.66
N LEU A 296 -26.70 30.68 5.04
CA LEU A 296 -26.46 30.69 3.59
C LEU A 296 -27.75 30.88 2.77
N ALA A 297 -28.85 30.28 3.24
CA ALA A 297 -30.18 30.42 2.65
C ALA A 297 -30.72 31.87 2.66
N GLU A 298 -30.17 32.77 3.49
CA GLU A 298 -30.56 34.18 3.56
C GLU A 298 -29.78 35.05 2.55
N VAL A 299 -28.63 34.57 2.07
CA VAL A 299 -27.71 35.30 1.19
C VAL A 299 -27.83 34.84 -0.27
N ALA A 300 -28.21 33.59 -0.50
CA ALA A 300 -28.41 33.03 -1.82
C ALA A 300 -29.81 32.42 -1.95
N ASP A 301 -30.49 32.73 -3.06
CA ASP A 301 -31.77 32.10 -3.41
C ASP A 301 -31.52 30.63 -3.78
N LEU A 302 -32.12 29.70 -3.03
CA LEU A 302 -31.85 28.26 -3.14
C LEU A 302 -32.70 27.56 -4.22
N ASP A 303 -33.44 28.32 -5.05
CA ASP A 303 -34.18 27.78 -6.20
C ASP A 303 -33.23 27.46 -7.37
N PHE A 304 -32.43 26.41 -7.20
CA PHE A 304 -31.44 26.00 -8.19
C PHE A 304 -32.08 25.25 -9.35
N ALA A 305 -32.05 25.85 -10.54
CA ALA A 305 -32.49 25.21 -11.79
C ALA A 305 -31.41 24.30 -12.45
N GLY A 306 -30.27 24.06 -11.76
CA GLY A 306 -29.08 23.36 -12.29
C GLY A 306 -28.72 22.07 -11.55
N ASP A 307 -27.57 21.47 -11.91
CA ASP A 307 -27.00 20.34 -11.16
C ASP A 307 -26.26 20.81 -9.90
N ALA A 308 -25.85 19.87 -9.04
CA ALA A 308 -25.20 20.20 -7.76
C ALA A 308 -23.87 20.98 -7.94
N ARG A 309 -23.22 20.87 -9.09
CA ARG A 309 -22.01 21.65 -9.40
C ARG A 309 -22.36 23.10 -9.73
N ALA A 310 -23.42 23.33 -10.49
CA ALA A 310 -23.94 24.68 -10.74
C ALA A 310 -24.33 25.37 -9.42
N ALA A 311 -25.06 24.66 -8.55
CA ALA A 311 -25.43 25.18 -7.23
C ALA A 311 -24.20 25.56 -6.38
N ALA A 312 -23.13 24.75 -6.40
CA ALA A 312 -21.89 25.07 -5.69
C ALA A 312 -21.19 26.32 -6.26
N LEU A 313 -21.19 26.49 -7.59
CA LEU A 313 -20.63 27.68 -8.24
C LEU A 313 -21.44 28.95 -7.90
N ASP A 314 -22.77 28.86 -7.89
CA ASP A 314 -23.62 29.99 -7.54
C ASP A 314 -23.42 30.39 -6.07
N LEU A 315 -23.36 29.43 -5.15
CA LEU A 315 -23.04 29.69 -3.75
C LEU A 315 -21.63 30.24 -3.55
N SER A 316 -20.66 29.86 -4.38
CA SER A 316 -19.29 30.37 -4.29
C SER A 316 -19.17 31.88 -4.53
N LEU A 317 -20.19 32.50 -5.15
CA LEU A 317 -20.26 33.96 -5.31
C LEU A 317 -20.60 34.69 -4.00
N ALA A 318 -21.27 33.99 -3.07
CA ALA A 318 -21.67 34.53 -1.77
C ALA A 318 -20.74 34.07 -0.64
N ASP A 319 -20.23 32.84 -0.73
CA ASP A 319 -19.30 32.24 0.21
C ASP A 319 -18.22 31.44 -0.54
N GLY A 320 -17.01 31.98 -0.60
CA GLY A 320 -15.90 31.40 -1.38
C GLY A 320 -15.59 29.94 -1.02
N ARG A 321 -15.95 29.47 0.19
CA ARG A 321 -15.72 28.08 0.63
C ARG A 321 -16.49 27.05 -0.19
N PHE A 322 -17.54 27.45 -0.93
CA PHE A 322 -18.31 26.56 -1.80
C PHE A 322 -17.70 26.41 -3.20
N ALA A 323 -16.60 27.11 -3.50
CA ALA A 323 -15.91 26.99 -4.77
C ALA A 323 -15.45 25.54 -5.04
N PRO A 324 -15.67 24.98 -6.24
CA PRO A 324 -15.26 23.62 -6.57
C PRO A 324 -13.76 23.34 -6.37
N ASP A 325 -12.91 24.35 -6.50
CA ASP A 325 -11.47 24.19 -6.31
C ASP A 325 -11.10 24.02 -4.82
N VAL A 326 -11.82 24.69 -3.90
CA VAL A 326 -11.68 24.51 -2.44
C VAL A 326 -12.07 23.08 -2.06
N LEU A 327 -13.13 22.57 -2.68
CA LEU A 327 -13.58 21.20 -2.50
C LEU A 327 -12.55 20.19 -3.03
N GLU A 328 -11.89 20.49 -4.15
CA GLU A 328 -10.79 19.66 -4.66
C GLU A 328 -9.60 19.62 -3.68
N VAL A 329 -9.24 20.76 -3.09
CA VAL A 329 -8.22 20.83 -2.05
C VAL A 329 -8.62 19.98 -0.84
N ALA A 330 -9.87 20.11 -0.36
CA ALA A 330 -10.37 19.33 0.77
C ALA A 330 -10.31 17.82 0.50
N ALA A 331 -10.75 17.37 -0.68
CA ALA A 331 -10.69 15.98 -1.08
C ALA A 331 -9.24 15.46 -1.20
N ARG A 332 -8.32 16.26 -1.75
CA ARG A 332 -6.90 15.89 -1.87
C ARG A 332 -6.22 15.75 -0.52
N ARG A 333 -6.48 16.69 0.41
CA ARG A 333 -6.00 16.62 1.79
C ARG A 333 -6.59 15.41 2.52
N ALA A 334 -7.86 15.10 2.28
CA ALA A 334 -8.48 13.92 2.86
C ALA A 334 -7.87 12.60 2.34
N VAL A 335 -7.57 12.51 1.04
CA VAL A 335 -6.85 11.36 0.48
C VAL A 335 -5.46 11.21 1.09
N ALA A 336 -4.70 12.31 1.21
CA ALA A 336 -3.37 12.29 1.81
C ALA A 336 -3.43 11.84 3.28
N ALA A 337 -4.32 12.42 4.06
CA ALA A 337 -4.53 12.07 5.46
C ALA A 337 -4.99 10.61 5.65
N TRP A 338 -5.81 10.08 4.72
CA TRP A 338 -6.19 8.68 4.74
C TRP A 338 -4.99 7.75 4.51
N VAL A 339 -4.12 8.07 3.54
CA VAL A 339 -2.89 7.30 3.28
C VAL A 339 -1.97 7.32 4.51
N ASP A 340 -1.78 8.48 5.15
CA ASP A 340 -0.96 8.60 6.36
C ASP A 340 -1.54 7.81 7.55
N ALA A 341 -2.87 7.85 7.71
CA ALA A 341 -3.54 7.09 8.76
C ALA A 341 -3.42 5.58 8.57
N VAL A 342 -3.36 5.06 7.34
CA VAL A 342 -3.08 3.64 7.10
C VAL A 342 -1.70 3.22 7.66
N ASP A 343 -0.73 4.13 7.66
CA ASP A 343 0.59 3.93 8.25
C ASP A 343 0.62 4.05 9.78
N GLY A 344 -0.49 4.47 10.39
CA GLY A 344 -0.76 4.35 11.81
C GLY A 344 -1.04 5.67 12.53
N ASP A 345 -0.66 6.81 11.96
CA ASP A 345 -0.98 8.12 12.52
C ASP A 345 -2.38 8.56 12.06
N ASP A 346 -3.39 8.24 12.86
CA ASP A 346 -4.77 8.63 12.59
C ASP A 346 -5.00 10.14 12.77
N GLY A 347 -4.05 10.88 13.36
CA GLY A 347 -4.18 12.31 13.69
C GLY A 347 -4.53 13.19 12.50
N PRO A 348 -3.76 13.16 11.39
CA PRO A 348 -4.11 13.85 10.15
C PRO A 348 -5.51 13.51 9.66
N LEU A 349 -5.92 12.23 9.66
CA LEU A 349 -7.26 11.85 9.20
C LEU A 349 -8.36 12.37 10.13
N LEU A 350 -8.12 12.41 11.44
CA LEU A 350 -9.07 12.95 12.40
C LEU A 350 -9.19 14.49 12.34
N ALA A 351 -8.21 15.18 11.75
CA ALA A 351 -8.32 16.62 11.47
C ALA A 351 -9.24 16.92 10.28
N VAL A 352 -9.35 15.99 9.32
CA VAL A 352 -10.11 16.16 8.08
C VAL A 352 -11.43 15.37 8.07
N ALA A 353 -11.67 14.50 9.04
CA ALA A 353 -12.82 13.60 9.09
C ALA A 353 -13.29 13.37 10.53
N ARG A 354 -14.61 13.27 10.72
CA ARG A 354 -15.19 12.89 12.01
C ARG A 354 -14.74 11.47 12.39
N PRO A 355 -14.65 11.14 13.70
CA PRO A 355 -14.15 9.84 14.15
C PRO A 355 -14.86 8.61 13.56
N ASP A 356 -16.18 8.69 13.36
CA ASP A 356 -16.95 7.61 12.76
C ASP A 356 -16.65 7.43 11.26
N ALA A 357 -16.46 8.54 10.53
CA ALA A 357 -16.08 8.51 9.12
C ALA A 357 -14.64 8.00 8.94
N ALA A 358 -13.70 8.46 9.78
CA ALA A 358 -12.33 7.97 9.80
C ALA A 358 -12.28 6.46 10.10
N ARG A 359 -13.09 5.97 11.05
CA ARG A 359 -13.21 4.54 11.33
C ARG A 359 -13.70 3.77 10.10
N GLU A 360 -14.70 4.27 9.38
CA GLU A 360 -15.21 3.59 8.18
C GLU A 360 -14.17 3.53 7.05
N LEU A 361 -13.36 4.59 6.88
CA LEU A 361 -12.25 4.61 5.91
C LEU A 361 -11.13 3.60 6.26
N LEU A 362 -10.88 3.37 7.55
CA LEU A 362 -9.80 2.50 8.02
C LEU A 362 -10.26 1.05 8.27
N HIS A 363 -11.51 0.85 8.67
CA HIS A 363 -12.07 -0.42 9.17
C HIS A 363 -13.50 -0.63 8.63
N PRO A 364 -13.70 -0.63 7.29
CA PRO A 364 -15.03 -0.65 6.69
C PRO A 364 -15.82 -1.89 7.11
N GLY A 365 -17.00 -1.67 7.70
CA GLY A 365 -17.87 -2.75 8.18
C GLY A 365 -17.31 -3.62 9.32
N ASP A 366 -16.21 -3.21 9.97
CA ASP A 366 -15.57 -3.96 11.06
C ASP A 366 -15.45 -3.13 12.37
N PRO A 367 -16.48 -3.14 13.23
CA PRO A 367 -16.43 -2.42 14.50
C PRO A 367 -15.36 -2.96 15.46
N SER A 368 -14.91 -4.22 15.27
CA SER A 368 -13.88 -4.84 16.10
C SER A 368 -12.46 -4.41 15.71
N ARG A 369 -12.30 -3.71 14.57
CA ARG A 369 -11.02 -3.25 14.01
C ARG A 369 -9.99 -4.38 13.87
N ARG A 370 -10.46 -5.61 13.60
CA ARG A 370 -9.59 -6.77 13.35
C ARG A 370 -8.95 -6.70 11.98
N THR A 371 -9.69 -6.13 11.04
CA THR A 371 -9.24 -5.86 9.68
C THR A 371 -8.93 -4.40 9.49
N ARG A 372 -7.96 -4.08 8.62
CA ARG A 372 -7.64 -2.72 8.19
C ARG A 372 -7.71 -2.63 6.68
N LEU A 373 -8.35 -1.59 6.17
CA LEU A 373 -8.28 -1.24 4.76
C LEU A 373 -6.96 -0.52 4.51
N VAL A 374 -6.08 -1.18 3.78
CA VAL A 374 -4.79 -0.61 3.36
C VAL A 374 -4.95 0.01 1.99
N VAL A 375 -4.53 1.27 1.86
CA VAL A 375 -4.47 2.00 0.61
C VAL A 375 -3.05 2.50 0.35
N ARG A 376 -2.55 2.34 -0.89
CA ARG A 376 -1.19 2.75 -1.29
C ARG A 376 -1.18 3.45 -2.63
N GLY A 377 -0.39 4.52 -2.73
CA GLY A 377 -0.24 5.32 -3.95
C GLY A 377 -1.57 5.80 -4.53
N LEU A 378 -2.48 6.29 -3.67
CA LEU A 378 -3.76 6.81 -4.11
C LEU A 378 -3.56 8.06 -4.96
N GLN A 379 -4.21 8.08 -6.12
CA GLN A 379 -4.26 9.21 -7.02
C GLN A 379 -5.71 9.60 -7.25
N LEU A 380 -6.03 10.85 -6.96
CA LEU A 380 -7.31 11.46 -7.30
C LEU A 380 -7.44 11.56 -8.82
N ARG A 381 -8.50 10.96 -9.38
CA ARG A 381 -8.78 10.97 -10.83
C ARG A 381 -9.88 11.93 -11.20
N ARG A 382 -10.93 11.97 -10.38
CA ARG A 382 -12.11 12.79 -10.64
C ARG A 382 -12.87 13.03 -9.34
N ILE A 383 -13.42 14.22 -9.21
CA ILE A 383 -14.42 14.56 -8.19
C ILE A 383 -15.72 14.90 -8.92
N THR A 384 -16.83 14.39 -8.42
CA THR A 384 -18.18 14.76 -8.89
C THR A 384 -19.00 15.20 -7.69
N ILE A 385 -19.55 16.41 -7.75
CA ILE A 385 -20.50 16.89 -6.73
C ILE A 385 -21.83 16.19 -6.99
N VAL A 386 -22.28 15.39 -6.03
CA VAL A 386 -23.50 14.58 -6.11
C VAL A 386 -24.69 15.36 -5.60
N SER A 387 -24.54 16.03 -4.46
CA SER A 387 -25.57 16.86 -3.86
C SER A 387 -24.95 17.94 -2.98
N LEU A 388 -25.73 18.99 -2.77
CA LEU A 388 -25.41 20.13 -1.92
C LEU A 388 -26.66 20.44 -1.10
N ASP A 389 -26.50 20.50 0.21
CA ASP A 389 -27.54 20.94 1.14
C ASP A 389 -26.99 22.14 1.91
N ALA A 390 -27.35 23.33 1.44
CA ALA A 390 -26.95 24.60 2.06
C ALA A 390 -27.89 25.02 3.20
N ALA A 391 -29.02 24.32 3.36
CA ALA A 391 -29.99 24.60 4.43
C ALA A 391 -29.68 23.82 5.71
N SER A 392 -28.84 22.78 5.64
CA SER A 392 -28.36 22.08 6.82
C SER A 392 -27.39 22.95 7.65
N GLU A 393 -27.38 22.71 8.96
CA GLU A 393 -26.49 23.39 9.91
C GLU A 393 -25.59 22.32 10.58
N PRO A 394 -24.30 22.21 10.21
CA PRO A 394 -23.59 22.94 9.15
C PRO A 394 -24.00 22.50 7.75
N ALA A 395 -23.75 23.35 6.75
CA ALA A 395 -24.00 23.03 5.34
C ALA A 395 -23.21 21.79 4.92
N THR A 396 -23.77 20.99 4.01
CA THR A 396 -23.15 19.74 3.57
C THR A 396 -23.05 19.61 2.06
N MET A 397 -21.96 18.98 1.59
CA MET A 397 -21.78 18.63 0.19
C MET A 397 -21.39 17.16 0.06
N THR A 398 -22.11 16.41 -0.75
CA THR A 398 -21.76 15.01 -1.03
C THR A 398 -21.01 14.92 -2.35
N ILE A 399 -19.86 14.27 -2.32
CA ILE A 399 -18.99 14.06 -3.49
C ILE A 399 -18.74 12.59 -3.74
N ASP A 400 -18.66 12.22 -5.02
CA ASP A 400 -18.08 10.98 -5.49
C ASP A 400 -16.62 11.25 -5.89
N VAL A 401 -15.70 10.55 -5.24
CA VAL A 401 -14.25 10.69 -5.42
C VAL A 401 -13.72 9.43 -6.11
N GLU A 402 -13.36 9.55 -7.38
CA GLU A 402 -12.74 8.48 -8.15
C GLU A 402 -11.24 8.46 -7.87
N LEU A 403 -10.77 7.34 -7.31
CA LEU A 403 -9.41 7.12 -6.89
C LEU A 403 -8.81 5.96 -7.67
N SER A 404 -7.52 6.05 -7.96
CA SER A 404 -6.75 4.89 -8.44
C SER A 404 -5.55 4.64 -7.55
N GLY A 405 -5.32 3.40 -7.17
CA GLY A 405 -4.21 3.00 -6.31
C GLY A 405 -4.32 1.54 -5.95
N ARG A 406 -3.59 1.09 -4.94
CA ARG A 406 -3.76 -0.26 -4.39
C ARG A 406 -4.69 -0.17 -3.21
N ARG A 407 -5.60 -1.14 -3.11
CA ARG A 407 -6.58 -1.23 -2.04
C ARG A 407 -6.80 -2.70 -1.69
N TYR A 408 -6.61 -3.03 -0.42
CA TYR A 408 -6.83 -4.37 0.07
C TYR A 408 -7.16 -4.36 1.57
N LEU A 409 -7.91 -5.37 2.01
CA LEU A 409 -8.26 -5.55 3.41
C LEU A 409 -7.28 -6.55 4.02
N GLU A 410 -6.65 -6.19 5.13
CA GLU A 410 -5.68 -7.02 5.84
C GLU A 410 -6.15 -7.34 7.26
N ASP A 411 -5.99 -8.59 7.71
CA ASP A 411 -6.12 -8.96 9.13
C ASP A 411 -4.89 -8.48 9.90
N ARG A 412 -5.09 -7.62 10.89
CA ARG A 412 -4.00 -6.93 11.60
C ARG A 412 -3.14 -7.86 12.45
N ASN A 413 -3.70 -8.97 12.93
CA ASN A 413 -2.98 -9.92 13.77
C ASN A 413 -2.07 -10.83 12.94
N THR A 414 -2.51 -11.19 11.73
CA THR A 414 -1.86 -12.22 10.91
C THR A 414 -1.24 -11.68 9.61
N ALA A 415 -1.42 -10.39 9.33
CA ALA A 415 -1.10 -9.74 8.06
C ALA A 415 -1.69 -10.46 6.83
N ALA A 416 -2.77 -11.23 7.02
CA ALA A 416 -3.43 -11.94 5.93
C ALA A 416 -4.20 -10.94 5.07
N VAL A 417 -3.99 -10.96 3.75
CA VAL A 417 -4.87 -10.25 2.82
C VAL A 417 -6.19 -11.01 2.74
N VAL A 418 -7.25 -10.41 3.28
CA VAL A 418 -8.61 -10.96 3.35
C VAL A 418 -9.39 -10.66 2.07
N ALA A 419 -9.14 -9.49 1.46
CA ALA A 419 -9.77 -9.07 0.20
C ALA A 419 -8.88 -8.10 -0.58
N GLY A 420 -9.05 -8.01 -1.89
CA GLY A 420 -8.26 -7.12 -2.75
C GLY A 420 -6.89 -7.68 -3.12
N SER A 421 -5.93 -6.82 -3.43
CA SER A 421 -4.58 -7.23 -3.83
C SER A 421 -3.52 -6.19 -3.50
N GLN A 422 -2.42 -6.64 -2.91
CA GLN A 422 -1.23 -5.83 -2.63
C GLN A 422 -0.43 -5.46 -3.88
N SER A 423 -0.57 -6.19 -4.98
CA SER A 423 0.23 -5.97 -6.19
C SER A 423 -0.54 -5.25 -7.29
N ARG A 424 -1.86 -5.42 -7.34
CA ARG A 424 -2.72 -4.91 -8.41
C ARG A 424 -3.27 -3.52 -8.06
N GLN A 425 -3.03 -2.57 -8.95
CA GLN A 425 -3.71 -1.28 -8.90
C GLN A 425 -5.16 -1.44 -9.37
N THR A 426 -6.08 -0.77 -8.68
CA THR A 426 -7.50 -0.72 -9.01
C THR A 426 -7.96 0.73 -9.06
N THR A 427 -9.03 0.98 -9.81
CA THR A 427 -9.79 2.23 -9.76
C THR A 427 -11.08 1.95 -9.02
N PHE A 428 -11.45 2.82 -8.09
CA PHE A 428 -12.67 2.72 -7.30
C PHE A 428 -13.19 4.11 -6.97
N THR A 429 -14.45 4.18 -6.56
CA THR A 429 -15.09 5.44 -6.17
C THR A 429 -15.46 5.35 -4.70
N GLU A 430 -15.18 6.41 -3.95
CA GLU A 430 -15.67 6.62 -2.59
C GLU A 430 -16.73 7.73 -2.60
N ARG A 431 -17.77 7.58 -1.79
CA ARG A 431 -18.76 8.65 -1.59
C ARG A 431 -18.57 9.27 -0.23
N TRP A 432 -18.27 10.57 -0.20
CA TRP A 432 -18.07 11.32 1.03
C TRP A 432 -19.10 12.42 1.15
N THR A 433 -19.72 12.53 2.32
CA THR A 433 -20.46 13.75 2.70
C THR A 433 -19.52 14.59 3.52
N LEU A 434 -19.28 15.81 3.07
CA LEU A 434 -18.49 16.82 3.74
C LEU A 434 -19.41 17.79 4.47
N GLY A 435 -19.06 18.17 5.69
CA GLY A 435 -19.70 19.22 6.47
C GLY A 435 -18.79 20.44 6.57
N LEU A 436 -19.39 21.63 6.56
CA LEU A 436 -18.70 22.92 6.69
C LEU A 436 -18.56 23.32 8.17
N ASP A 437 -17.90 22.48 8.96
CA ASP A 437 -17.66 22.65 10.41
C ASP A 437 -16.19 22.45 10.81
N GLY A 438 -15.29 22.42 9.83
CA GLY A 438 -13.87 22.24 10.05
C GLY A 438 -13.13 23.48 10.55
N ALA A 439 -11.84 23.32 10.78
CA ALA A 439 -10.95 24.41 11.13
C ALA A 439 -10.83 25.43 9.97
N VAL A 440 -10.35 26.64 10.26
CA VAL A 440 -10.27 27.73 9.27
C VAL A 440 -9.41 27.33 8.07
N ASP A 441 -8.27 26.69 8.31
CA ASP A 441 -7.38 26.18 7.28
C ASP A 441 -7.92 24.93 6.58
N GLN A 442 -8.99 24.32 7.08
CA GLN A 442 -9.63 23.14 6.51
C GLN A 442 -11.14 23.13 6.79
N PRO A 443 -11.92 23.96 6.09
CA PRO A 443 -13.31 24.24 6.46
C PRO A 443 -14.24 23.05 6.21
N TRP A 444 -13.92 22.18 5.24
CA TRP A 444 -14.70 20.98 4.92
C TRP A 444 -14.11 19.74 5.56
N GLN A 445 -14.92 19.02 6.35
CA GLN A 445 -14.56 17.74 6.95
C GLN A 445 -15.45 16.60 6.48
N ILE A 446 -14.91 15.40 6.32
CA ILE A 446 -15.72 14.21 6.02
C ILE A 446 -16.57 13.87 7.25
N VAL A 447 -17.88 14.06 7.15
CA VAL A 447 -18.83 13.74 8.22
C VAL A 447 -19.44 12.35 8.05
N ALA A 448 -19.50 11.84 6.82
CA ALA A 448 -19.97 10.49 6.54
C ALA A 448 -19.30 9.90 5.30
N VAL A 449 -19.18 8.57 5.29
CA VAL A 449 -18.71 7.76 4.16
C VAL A 449 -19.86 6.85 3.74
N GLY A 450 -20.14 6.79 2.44
CA GLY A 450 -21.21 5.98 1.89
C GLY A 450 -20.76 5.18 0.67
N THR A 451 -21.67 4.37 0.16
CA THR A 451 -21.47 3.63 -1.08
C THR A 451 -21.89 4.49 -2.27
N PRO A 452 -21.05 4.63 -3.31
CA PRO A 452 -21.47 5.27 -4.55
C PRO A 452 -22.70 4.57 -5.14
N ALA A 453 -23.62 5.33 -5.72
CA ALA A 453 -24.75 4.72 -6.42
C ALA A 453 -24.22 3.87 -7.59
N THR A 454 -24.68 2.63 -7.71
CA THR A 454 -24.39 1.82 -8.89
C THR A 454 -24.99 2.54 -10.11
N ARG A 455 -24.14 3.00 -11.03
CA ARG A 455 -24.61 3.50 -12.34
C ARG A 455 -25.40 2.35 -12.98
N ARG A 456 -26.71 2.52 -13.11
CA ARG A 456 -27.58 1.63 -13.90
C ARG A 456 -27.37 1.88 -15.38
#